data_AF-A0A0D0CZ66-F1
#
_entry.id   AF-A0A0D0CZ66-F1
#
_cell.length_a   1.000
_cell.length_b   1.000
_cell.length_c   1.000
_cell.angle_alpha   90.00
_cell.angle_beta   90.00
_cell.angle_gamma   90.00
#
_symmetry.space_group_name_H-M   'P 1'
#
loop_
_entity.id
_entity.type
_entity.pdbx_description
1 polymer ?
#
loop_
_entity_poly.entity_id
_entity_poly.type
_entity_poly.pdbx_seq_one_letter_code
_entity_poly.pdbx_strand_id
1 'polypeptide(L)'
;MRGWFIRRGPCLSSCRRRLSLASSPTHNSLPPRPDPFALVAPELSQIRADLIHLLGSAHPGLDEITSYYFLRPSKQLRPLLILLFSQATNGLGRDWPLKKWVSEQPCPGGRAENLDEPLSRADVLNDFNPSIQDKTTTYDPKYSLYLPPLPTRLSRPPSSIFSSRKRALTSPASILPTQMRLAQIVEMIHAASLLHDDVIDESPLRRGSASAPQAFGNKFAVLGGNFVLGRASAALARLGDPEAIQLIASVTANLVEGEILQMQNVEPSNGDQLGVSSSQVAKNAWTVYLQKTYMKTASLMAKGARSAVVLGGCADGEIYKEVAYAYGRNLGIAFQLVDDVLDYEAVEDTLGKPGGADLQLGLATGPALYAWEEHPEMGPLIERKFCQKGDVELARNLVRKSAGVERTRELAIAYATRARDVLQALPESDARAGLEALTDRVIKRKS
;
A
#
# COMPACT_ATOMS: atom_id res chain seq x y z
N MET A 1 34.78 -62.61 -35.49
CA MET A 1 36.09 -62.31 -34.86
C MET A 1 35.80 -61.84 -33.43
N ARG A 2 35.93 -62.72 -32.43
CA ARG A 2 36.98 -62.69 -31.36
C ARG A 2 37.09 -61.30 -30.72
N GLY A 3 36.81 -61.01 -29.44
CA GLY A 3 36.65 -61.81 -28.23
C GLY A 3 37.76 -61.49 -27.20
N TRP A 4 37.38 -61.45 -25.91
CA TRP A 4 38.21 -61.54 -24.67
C TRP A 4 38.90 -60.22 -24.19
N PHE A 5 38.98 -59.84 -22.91
CA PHE A 5 39.23 -60.61 -21.68
C PHE A 5 38.66 -59.96 -20.40
N ILE A 6 38.25 -60.84 -19.47
CA ILE A 6 37.98 -60.61 -18.04
C ILE A 6 39.26 -60.92 -17.23
N ARG A 7 39.55 -60.19 -16.13
CA ARG A 7 40.28 -60.76 -14.97
C ARG A 7 39.68 -60.31 -13.63
N ARG A 8 39.41 -61.32 -12.78
CA ARG A 8 38.99 -61.36 -11.36
C ARG A 8 40.22 -61.08 -10.44
N GLY A 9 40.17 -60.80 -9.14
CA GLY A 9 39.18 -60.91 -8.04
C GLY A 9 39.80 -60.25 -6.77
N PRO A 10 39.56 -60.67 -5.49
CA PRO A 10 38.74 -61.77 -4.99
C PRO A 10 37.72 -61.38 -3.87
N CYS A 11 37.10 -62.43 -3.35
CA CYS A 11 35.97 -62.56 -2.43
C CYS A 11 36.29 -62.36 -0.93
N LEU A 12 35.21 -62.44 -0.11
CA LEU A 12 35.12 -62.61 1.37
C LEU A 12 35.19 -61.27 2.16
N SER A 13 34.32 -60.95 3.12
CA SER A 13 33.45 -61.77 3.97
C SER A 13 32.38 -60.90 4.65
N SER A 14 31.30 -61.56 5.04
CA SER A 14 30.20 -61.05 5.84
C SER A 14 30.63 -60.51 7.21
N CYS A 15 30.07 -59.38 7.63
CA CYS A 15 29.82 -59.14 9.04
C CYS A 15 28.51 -58.36 9.21
N ARG A 16 27.44 -59.06 9.64
CA ARG A 16 26.21 -58.45 10.13
C ARG A 16 26.55 -57.59 11.35
N ARG A 17 26.26 -56.29 11.30
CA ARG A 17 25.99 -55.49 12.51
C ARG A 17 24.59 -54.91 12.40
N ARG A 18 23.85 -55.13 13.50
CA ARG A 18 22.50 -54.64 13.76
C ARG A 18 22.46 -53.12 13.55
N LEU A 19 21.65 -52.66 12.60
CA LEU A 19 21.18 -51.29 12.58
C LEU A 19 20.07 -51.18 13.63
N SER A 20 20.38 -50.52 14.74
CA SER A 20 19.39 -50.01 15.67
C SER A 20 18.48 -49.04 14.94
N LEU A 21 17.16 -49.18 15.13
CA LEU A 21 16.17 -48.18 14.75
C LEU A 21 16.52 -46.84 15.43
N ALA A 22 17.22 -45.97 14.70
CA ALA A 22 17.33 -44.57 15.06
C ALA A 22 16.04 -43.89 14.60
N SER A 23 15.33 -43.34 15.57
CA SER A 23 14.15 -42.50 15.43
C SER A 23 14.28 -41.47 14.31
N SER A 24 13.24 -41.39 13.49
CA SER A 24 13.04 -40.38 12.44
C SER A 24 13.38 -38.97 12.93
N PRO A 25 14.06 -38.14 12.13
CA PRO A 25 14.23 -36.73 12.48
C PRO A 25 12.83 -36.11 12.50
N THR A 26 12.45 -35.62 13.68
CA THR A 26 11.31 -34.75 13.89
C THR A 26 11.32 -33.65 12.84
N HIS A 27 10.19 -33.43 12.18
CA HIS A 27 9.93 -32.25 11.34
C HIS A 27 10.50 -31.02 12.05
N ASN A 28 11.61 -30.48 11.55
CA ASN A 28 12.03 -29.12 11.89
C ASN A 28 10.96 -28.21 11.29
N SER A 29 9.91 -27.94 12.06
CA SER A 29 9.03 -26.82 11.78
C SER A 29 9.91 -25.59 11.73
N LEU A 30 9.99 -24.94 10.56
CA LEU A 30 10.54 -23.60 10.45
C LEU A 30 9.95 -22.76 11.60
N PRO A 31 10.75 -21.96 12.31
CA PRO A 31 10.23 -21.12 13.37
C PRO A 31 9.04 -20.31 12.83
N PRO A 32 7.94 -20.18 13.61
CA PRO A 32 6.78 -19.44 13.15
C PRO A 32 7.21 -18.03 12.74
N ARG A 33 6.86 -17.62 11.52
CA ARG A 33 7.17 -16.27 11.04
C ARG A 33 6.64 -15.24 12.05
N PRO A 34 7.40 -14.17 12.34
CA PRO A 34 6.98 -13.15 13.30
C PRO A 34 5.67 -12.50 12.85
N ASP A 35 4.82 -12.10 13.81
CA ASP A 35 3.64 -11.29 13.48
C ASP A 35 4.12 -9.91 12.99
N PRO A 36 3.83 -9.54 11.73
CA PRO A 36 4.31 -8.28 11.19
C PRO A 36 3.85 -7.06 11.99
N PHE A 37 2.67 -7.11 12.61
CA PHE A 37 2.17 -6.00 13.42
C PHE A 37 2.89 -5.89 14.76
N ALA A 38 3.29 -7.02 15.35
CA ALA A 38 4.01 -7.03 16.61
C ALA A 38 5.43 -6.44 16.47
N LEU A 39 6.07 -6.63 15.31
CA LEU A 39 7.42 -6.12 15.03
C LEU A 39 7.52 -4.59 15.06
N VAL A 40 6.43 -3.89 14.73
CA VAL A 40 6.38 -2.42 14.62
C VAL A 40 5.21 -1.82 15.40
N ALA A 41 4.74 -2.53 16.43
CA ALA A 41 3.59 -2.11 17.23
C ALA A 41 3.79 -0.73 17.88
N PRO A 42 4.95 -0.41 18.50
CA PRO A 42 5.20 0.91 19.06
C PRO A 42 5.09 2.02 18.01
N GLU A 43 5.62 1.81 16.81
CA GLU A 43 5.60 2.77 15.73
C GLU A 43 4.19 2.96 15.14
N LEU A 44 3.42 1.88 14.99
CA LEU A 44 2.01 1.97 14.56
C LEU A 44 1.16 2.75 15.57
N SER A 45 1.39 2.54 16.88
CA SER A 45 0.75 3.32 17.95
C SER A 45 1.13 4.79 17.88
N GLN A 46 2.42 5.10 17.65
CA GLN A 46 2.90 6.47 17.50
C GLN A 46 2.28 7.17 16.28
N ILE A 47 2.24 6.50 15.12
CA ILE A 47 1.61 7.02 13.91
C ILE A 47 0.15 7.38 14.17
N ARG A 48 -0.59 6.53 14.89
CA ARG A 48 -1.99 6.78 15.21
C ARG A 48 -2.16 8.01 16.11
N ALA A 49 -1.30 8.17 17.12
CA ALA A 49 -1.34 9.32 18.01
C ALA A 49 -1.05 10.63 17.25
N ASP A 50 0.00 10.62 16.42
CA ASP A 50 0.44 11.81 15.68
C ASP A 50 -0.51 12.23 14.55
N LEU A 51 -1.20 11.28 13.92
CA LEU A 51 -2.17 11.58 12.85
C LEU A 51 -3.28 12.52 13.32
N ILE A 52 -3.75 12.35 14.57
CA ILE A 52 -4.76 13.24 15.14
C ILE A 52 -4.25 14.68 15.21
N HIS A 53 -2.98 14.87 15.59
CA HIS A 53 -2.36 16.20 15.65
C HIS A 53 -2.18 16.83 14.27
N LEU A 54 -1.80 16.06 13.25
CA LEU A 54 -1.62 16.56 11.88
C LEU A 54 -2.94 17.00 11.22
N LEU A 55 -4.04 16.38 11.62
CA LEU A 55 -5.37 16.63 11.07
C LEU A 55 -6.17 17.70 11.83
N GLY A 56 -5.62 18.17 12.95
CA GLY A 56 -6.23 19.19 13.80
C GLY A 56 -6.56 20.46 13.04
N SER A 57 -7.75 21.01 13.29
CA SER A 57 -8.25 22.24 12.69
C SER A 57 -8.93 23.14 13.73
N ALA A 58 -8.72 24.46 13.62
CA ALA A 58 -9.43 25.43 14.46
C ALA A 58 -10.96 25.46 14.18
N HIS A 59 -11.39 25.02 12.98
CA HIS A 59 -12.80 24.90 12.63
C HIS A 59 -13.36 23.54 13.14
N PRO A 60 -14.30 23.52 14.11
CA PRO A 60 -14.73 22.29 14.79
C PRO A 60 -15.29 21.21 13.85
N GLY A 61 -16.11 21.59 12.87
CA GLY A 61 -16.62 20.60 11.91
C GLY A 61 -15.48 19.96 11.11
N LEU A 62 -14.48 20.76 10.72
CA LEU A 62 -13.42 20.25 9.85
C LEU A 62 -12.54 19.27 10.63
N ASP A 63 -12.29 19.56 11.90
CA ASP A 63 -11.62 18.67 12.84
C ASP A 63 -12.36 17.33 13.04
N GLU A 64 -13.69 17.39 13.15
CA GLU A 64 -14.53 16.21 13.31
C GLU A 64 -14.51 15.30 12.07
N ILE A 65 -14.69 15.87 10.87
CA ILE A 65 -14.71 15.06 9.64
C ILE A 65 -13.33 14.51 9.28
N THR A 66 -12.26 15.27 9.51
CA THR A 66 -10.91 14.81 9.22
C THR A 66 -10.49 13.70 10.15
N SER A 67 -10.96 13.71 11.41
CA SER A 67 -10.70 12.66 12.40
C SER A 67 -11.60 11.43 12.25
N TYR A 68 -12.74 11.56 11.56
CA TYR A 68 -13.81 10.57 11.51
C TYR A 68 -13.35 9.14 11.16
N TYR A 69 -12.49 9.00 10.15
CA TYR A 69 -11.98 7.69 9.73
C TYR A 69 -10.74 7.22 10.48
N PHE A 70 -10.02 8.11 11.17
CA PHE A 70 -8.83 7.77 11.96
C PHE A 70 -9.18 7.31 13.38
N LEU A 71 -10.32 7.78 13.92
CA LEU A 71 -10.82 7.33 15.22
C LEU A 71 -11.35 5.89 15.18
N ARG A 72 -11.67 5.37 13.99
CA ARG A 72 -12.20 4.02 13.79
C ARG A 72 -11.08 3.01 13.54
N PRO A 73 -11.25 1.74 13.94
CA PRO A 73 -10.28 0.70 13.65
C PRO A 73 -9.94 0.62 12.15
N SER A 74 -8.65 0.74 11.83
CA SER A 74 -8.08 0.53 10.50
C SER A 74 -7.16 -0.69 10.57
N LYS A 75 -7.07 -1.47 9.49
CA LYS A 75 -6.10 -2.56 9.38
C LYS A 75 -4.65 -2.04 9.27
N GLN A 76 -4.45 -0.72 9.08
CA GLN A 76 -3.15 -0.02 9.00
C GLN A 76 -2.10 -0.70 8.11
N LEU A 77 -2.55 -1.38 7.04
CA LEU A 77 -1.70 -2.18 6.17
C LEU A 77 -0.62 -1.33 5.46
N ARG A 78 -0.97 -0.10 5.07
CA ARG A 78 -0.08 0.81 4.33
C ARG A 78 1.02 1.41 5.21
N PRO A 79 0.72 1.93 6.43
CA PRO A 79 1.75 2.25 7.40
C PRO A 79 2.66 1.07 7.75
N LEU A 80 2.09 -0.09 8.04
CA LEU A 80 2.85 -1.31 8.36
C LEU A 80 3.87 -1.65 7.26
N LEU A 81 3.45 -1.59 6.00
CA LEU A 81 4.31 -1.82 4.86
C LEU A 81 5.54 -0.89 4.84
N ILE A 82 5.33 0.41 5.09
CA ILE A 82 6.40 1.42 5.11
C ILE A 82 7.39 1.15 6.24
N LEU A 83 6.90 0.82 7.43
CA LEU A 83 7.73 0.54 8.60
C LEU A 83 8.57 -0.72 8.42
N LEU A 84 7.99 -1.81 7.89
CA LEU A 84 8.72 -3.03 7.62
C LEU A 84 9.80 -2.84 6.55
N PHE A 85 9.51 -2.11 5.46
CA PHE A 85 10.55 -1.80 4.46
C PHE A 85 11.66 -0.92 5.02
N SER A 86 11.31 0.02 5.91
CA SER A 86 12.30 0.84 6.60
C SER A 86 13.25 -0.04 7.41
N GLN A 87 12.74 -0.94 8.25
CA GLN A 87 13.59 -1.86 9.02
C GLN A 87 14.37 -2.86 8.14
N ALA A 88 13.77 -3.34 7.04
CA ALA A 88 14.39 -4.31 6.14
C ALA A 88 15.49 -3.73 5.23
N THR A 89 15.65 -2.40 5.17
CA THR A 89 16.59 -1.75 4.24
C THR A 89 17.49 -0.69 4.87
N ASN A 90 17.14 -0.14 6.03
CA ASN A 90 17.95 0.85 6.72
C ASN A 90 19.34 0.29 7.06
N GLY A 91 20.39 0.98 6.60
CA GLY A 91 21.79 0.53 6.67
C GLY A 91 22.38 0.03 5.36
N LEU A 92 21.54 -0.32 4.37
CA LEU A 92 22.00 -0.84 3.09
C LEU A 92 22.31 0.24 2.05
N GLY A 93 21.56 1.35 2.10
CA GLY A 93 21.68 2.45 1.16
C GLY A 93 23.01 3.19 1.27
N ARG A 94 23.52 3.66 0.13
CA ARG A 94 24.78 4.44 0.06
C ARG A 94 24.76 5.66 0.98
N ASP A 95 23.65 6.37 1.03
CA ASP A 95 23.51 7.65 1.73
C ASP A 95 22.95 7.47 3.16
N TRP A 96 22.76 6.22 3.61
CA TRP A 96 22.28 5.92 4.96
C TRP A 96 23.07 6.63 6.07
N PRO A 97 24.41 6.65 6.07
CA PRO A 97 25.16 7.33 7.14
C PRO A 97 24.81 8.82 7.25
N LEU A 98 24.58 9.49 6.12
CA LEU A 98 24.17 10.89 6.08
C LEU A 98 22.73 11.05 6.58
N LYS A 99 21.78 10.24 6.07
CA LYS A 99 20.37 10.29 6.50
C LYS A 99 20.22 10.03 8.00
N LYS A 100 20.95 9.05 8.53
CA LYS A 100 21.00 8.74 9.97
C LYS A 100 21.57 9.91 10.77
N TRP A 101 22.72 10.45 10.37
CA TRP A 101 23.31 11.59 11.07
C TRP A 101 22.38 12.81 11.09
N VAL A 102 21.73 13.14 9.96
CA VAL A 102 20.76 14.24 9.90
C VAL A 102 19.62 14.01 10.89
N SER A 103 19.13 12.77 11.02
CA SER A 103 18.04 12.45 11.97
C SER A 103 18.44 12.51 13.45
N GLU A 104 19.74 12.43 13.76
CA GLU A 104 20.28 12.43 15.12
C GLU A 104 20.75 13.83 15.57
N GLN A 105 20.87 14.79 14.63
CA GLN A 105 21.26 16.17 14.93
C GLN A 105 20.25 16.82 15.90
N PRO A 106 20.71 17.40 17.03
CA PRO A 106 19.86 18.20 17.89
C PRO A 106 19.43 19.47 17.15
N CYS A 107 18.13 19.62 16.96
CA CYS A 107 17.52 20.84 16.44
C CYS A 107 17.32 21.83 17.60
N PRO A 108 17.17 23.14 17.35
CA PRO A 108 16.72 24.10 18.36
C PRO A 108 15.27 23.79 18.78
N GLY A 109 15.07 22.74 19.58
CA GLY A 109 13.84 22.42 20.32
C GLY A 109 13.47 20.92 20.42
N GLY A 110 13.97 20.03 19.55
CA GLY A 110 13.83 18.57 19.77
C GLY A 110 13.87 17.74 18.49
N ARG A 111 14.11 16.41 18.63
CA ARG A 111 14.35 15.45 17.52
C ARG A 111 13.25 15.35 16.45
N ALA A 112 12.05 15.86 16.70
CA ALA A 112 10.89 15.79 15.79
C ALA A 112 10.53 17.13 15.13
N GLU A 113 11.04 18.25 15.65
CA GLU A 113 10.52 19.57 15.31
C GLU A 113 10.89 20.03 13.89
N ASN A 114 12.02 19.58 13.34
CA ASN A 114 12.43 19.90 11.96
C ASN A 114 11.45 19.43 10.87
N LEU A 115 10.69 18.34 11.09
CA LEU A 115 9.70 17.87 10.10
C LEU A 115 8.40 18.67 10.14
N ASP A 116 8.14 19.36 11.25
CA ASP A 116 6.99 20.23 11.42
C ASP A 116 7.33 21.71 11.21
N GLU A 117 8.62 22.05 11.20
CA GLU A 117 9.11 23.36 10.81
C GLU A 117 8.77 23.67 9.33
N PRO A 118 8.25 24.88 9.05
CA PRO A 118 8.04 25.33 7.68
C PRO A 118 9.36 25.37 6.88
N LEU A 119 9.31 24.94 5.61
CA LEU A 119 10.48 24.96 4.68
C LEU A 119 10.98 26.39 4.41
N SER A 120 10.07 27.36 4.47
CA SER A 120 10.35 28.79 4.39
C SER A 120 10.13 29.42 5.76
N ARG A 121 10.56 30.65 5.94
CA ARG A 121 10.34 31.36 7.21
C ARG A 121 8.85 31.41 7.55
N ALA A 122 8.54 31.39 8.85
CA ALA A 122 7.16 31.45 9.34
C ALA A 122 6.40 32.73 8.92
N ASP A 123 7.09 33.78 8.48
CA ASP A 123 6.49 35.02 7.93
C ASP A 123 6.25 34.96 6.41
N VAL A 124 6.78 33.96 5.70
CA VAL A 124 6.57 33.75 4.25
C VAL A 124 5.37 32.83 3.99
N LEU A 125 5.21 31.82 4.84
CA LEU A 125 4.04 30.94 4.86
C LEU A 125 3.33 31.16 6.21
N ASN A 126 2.33 32.04 6.26
CA ASN A 126 1.34 32.09 7.34
C ASN A 126 0.39 30.87 7.28
N ASP A 127 0.94 29.70 6.95
CA ASP A 127 0.19 28.47 6.82
C ASP A 127 0.13 27.83 8.19
N PHE A 128 -1.08 27.81 8.76
CA PHE A 128 -1.45 27.21 10.03
C PHE A 128 -0.70 25.89 10.32
N ASN A 129 0.30 25.93 11.20
CA ASN A 129 0.88 24.75 11.84
C ASN A 129 -0.03 24.38 13.02
N PRO A 130 -0.54 23.13 13.17
CA PRO A 130 -1.46 22.77 14.25
C PRO A 130 -0.88 22.94 15.66
N SER A 131 0.42 23.19 15.81
CA SER A 131 1.07 23.59 17.07
C SER A 131 1.00 25.09 17.39
N ILE A 132 0.53 25.94 16.46
CA ILE A 132 0.33 27.38 16.67
C ILE A 132 -1.11 27.60 17.14
N GLN A 133 -1.27 28.10 18.37
CA GLN A 133 -2.58 28.54 18.89
C GLN A 133 -3.11 29.69 18.03
N ASP A 134 -4.24 29.47 17.38
CA ASP A 134 -4.86 30.46 16.51
C ASP A 134 -5.51 31.58 17.34
N LYS A 135 -5.15 32.83 17.03
CA LYS A 135 -6.00 33.98 17.29
C LYS A 135 -6.38 34.53 15.93
N THR A 136 -7.64 34.36 15.56
CA THR A 136 -8.30 34.75 14.30
C THR A 136 -8.30 36.26 14.00
N THR A 137 -7.35 37.04 14.53
CA THR A 137 -7.35 38.51 14.53
C THR A 137 -6.20 39.17 13.78
N THR A 138 -5.49 38.51 12.87
CA THR A 138 -4.34 39.12 12.17
C THR A 138 -4.48 39.15 10.65
N TYR A 139 -5.45 39.94 10.17
CA TYR A 139 -5.37 40.59 8.86
C TYR A 139 -5.01 42.06 9.09
N ASP A 140 -3.75 42.34 9.41
CA ASP A 140 -3.22 43.72 9.38
C ASP A 140 -2.88 44.08 7.92
N PRO A 141 -3.46 45.15 7.33
CA PRO A 141 -3.24 45.53 5.94
C PRO A 141 -1.82 46.08 5.66
N LYS A 142 -0.96 46.27 6.66
CA LYS A 142 0.40 46.78 6.45
C LYS A 142 1.40 45.64 6.26
N TYR A 143 1.60 45.24 5.01
CA TYR A 143 2.71 44.35 4.61
C TYR A 143 4.04 45.13 4.70
N SER A 144 4.75 45.01 5.82
CA SER A 144 6.09 45.61 5.98
C SER A 144 7.17 44.63 5.51
N LEU A 145 8.02 45.08 4.58
CA LEU A 145 9.18 44.31 4.10
C LEU A 145 10.28 44.29 5.17
N TYR A 146 10.47 43.17 5.85
CA TYR A 146 11.58 42.96 6.78
C TYR A 146 12.67 42.08 6.18
N LEU A 147 13.93 42.42 6.44
CA LEU A 147 15.06 41.56 6.10
C LEU A 147 15.05 40.34 7.04
N PRO A 148 15.11 39.11 6.51
CA PRO A 148 15.23 37.92 7.33
C PRO A 148 16.46 37.92 8.25
N PRO A 149 16.36 37.38 9.48
CA PRO A 149 17.55 36.90 10.17
C PRO A 149 18.21 35.78 9.35
N LEU A 150 19.55 35.73 9.39
CA LEU A 150 20.32 34.70 8.70
C LEU A 150 19.93 33.30 9.24
N PRO A 151 19.68 32.31 8.37
CA PRO A 151 19.32 30.97 8.81
C PRO A 151 20.46 30.37 9.65
N THR A 152 20.09 29.71 10.75
CA THR A 152 21.02 28.95 11.59
C THR A 152 21.62 27.84 10.74
N ARG A 153 22.92 27.93 10.43
CA ARG A 153 23.58 26.91 9.61
C ARG A 153 23.64 25.59 10.37
N LEU A 154 23.09 24.53 9.78
CA LEU A 154 23.36 23.16 10.23
C LEU A 154 24.87 22.94 10.30
N SER A 155 25.32 22.25 11.35
CA SER A 155 26.71 21.82 11.48
C SER A 155 27.12 21.04 10.23
N ARG A 156 28.34 21.23 9.72
CA ARG A 156 28.79 20.44 8.56
C ARG A 156 28.96 18.98 8.99
N PRO A 157 28.49 17.98 8.21
CA PRO A 157 28.67 16.58 8.57
C PRO A 157 30.17 16.24 8.63
N PRO A 158 30.64 15.54 9.68
CA PRO A 158 32.03 15.14 9.78
C PRO A 158 32.41 14.18 8.66
N SER A 159 33.62 14.35 8.10
CA SER A 159 34.13 13.55 6.98
C SER A 159 34.19 12.04 7.26
N SER A 160 34.23 11.65 8.53
CA SER A 160 34.22 10.25 8.98
C SER A 160 32.94 9.49 8.60
N ILE A 161 31.80 10.18 8.44
CA ILE A 161 30.52 9.57 8.04
C ILE A 161 30.61 8.92 6.65
N PHE A 162 31.39 9.52 5.76
CA PHE A 162 31.58 9.04 4.39
C PHE A 162 32.66 7.95 4.27
N SER A 163 33.35 7.61 5.37
CA SER A 163 34.42 6.61 5.40
C SER A 163 33.89 5.18 5.59
N SER A 164 32.66 5.03 6.11
CA SER A 164 32.02 3.73 6.30
C SER A 164 31.71 3.05 4.97
N ARG A 165 32.49 2.01 4.63
CA ARG A 165 32.24 1.16 3.44
C ARG A 165 31.30 -0.02 3.69
N LYS A 166 31.03 -0.36 4.95
CA LYS A 166 30.29 -1.59 5.28
C LYS A 166 28.79 -1.32 5.23
N ARG A 167 28.16 -1.76 4.15
CA ARG A 167 26.70 -1.76 3.98
C ARG A 167 26.15 -2.99 4.68
N ALA A 168 25.41 -2.78 5.75
CA ALA A 168 24.77 -3.84 6.53
C ALA A 168 23.53 -3.26 7.19
N LEU A 169 22.55 -4.12 7.51
CA LEU A 169 21.36 -3.68 8.23
C LEU A 169 21.75 -3.01 9.54
N THR A 170 21.04 -1.93 9.86
CA THR A 170 21.20 -1.23 11.13
C THR A 170 20.82 -2.16 12.30
N SER A 171 21.66 -2.19 13.34
CA SER A 171 21.43 -2.96 14.56
C SER A 171 21.65 -2.06 15.77
N PRO A 172 20.65 -1.85 16.65
CA PRO A 172 19.29 -2.38 16.55
C PRO A 172 18.51 -1.81 15.34
N ALA A 173 17.42 -2.49 14.97
CA ALA A 173 16.51 -2.00 13.93
C ALA A 173 16.02 -0.59 14.31
N SER A 174 16.10 0.34 13.36
CA SER A 174 15.74 1.74 13.60
C SER A 174 14.99 2.29 12.40
N ILE A 175 13.97 3.10 12.64
CA ILE A 175 13.17 3.77 11.62
C ILE A 175 13.42 5.28 11.73
N LEU A 176 13.64 5.95 10.59
CA LEU A 176 13.90 7.39 10.58
C LEU A 176 12.60 8.19 10.80
N PRO A 177 12.65 9.39 11.40
CA PRO A 177 11.49 10.27 11.54
C PRO A 177 10.81 10.58 10.19
N THR A 178 11.59 10.72 9.11
CA THR A 178 11.05 10.92 7.75
C THR A 178 10.24 9.73 7.26
N GLN A 179 10.64 8.50 7.60
CA GLN A 179 9.92 7.28 7.26
C GLN A 179 8.63 7.13 8.09
N MET A 180 8.66 7.52 9.37
CA MET A 180 7.46 7.64 10.21
C MET A 180 6.47 8.65 9.63
N ARG A 181 6.95 9.83 9.24
CA ARG A 181 6.13 10.87 8.61
C ARG A 181 5.57 10.44 7.25
N LEU A 182 6.35 9.70 6.45
CA LEU A 182 5.86 9.10 5.21
C LEU A 182 4.69 8.13 5.47
N ALA A 183 4.77 7.30 6.51
CA ALA A 183 3.69 6.39 6.88
C ALA A 183 2.40 7.13 7.28
N GLN A 184 2.52 8.26 7.98
CA GLN A 184 1.41 9.17 8.29
C GLN A 184 0.81 9.76 7.00
N ILE A 185 1.64 10.33 6.12
CA ILE A 185 1.21 10.93 4.84
C ILE A 185 0.45 9.92 3.98
N VAL A 186 0.94 8.68 3.89
CA VAL A 186 0.30 7.63 3.09
C VAL A 186 -1.08 7.24 3.65
N GLU A 187 -1.24 7.17 4.97
CA GLU A 187 -2.56 6.93 5.58
C GLU A 187 -3.48 8.14 5.42
N MET A 188 -2.96 9.37 5.44
CA MET A 188 -3.72 10.59 5.17
C MET A 188 -4.29 10.60 3.75
N ILE A 189 -3.46 10.29 2.75
CA ILE A 189 -3.90 10.19 1.34
C ILE A 189 -4.96 9.10 1.19
N HIS A 190 -4.79 7.96 1.85
CA HIS A 190 -5.79 6.90 1.84
C HIS A 190 -7.12 7.35 2.48
N ALA A 191 -7.08 8.02 3.63
CA ALA A 191 -8.30 8.49 4.30
C ALA A 191 -9.01 9.57 3.48
N ALA A 192 -8.26 10.46 2.84
CA ALA A 192 -8.82 11.45 1.93
C ALA A 192 -9.53 10.79 0.73
N SER A 193 -8.91 9.74 0.15
CA SER A 193 -9.55 9.00 -0.94
C SER A 193 -10.87 8.36 -0.50
N LEU A 194 -10.95 7.84 0.73
CA LEU A 194 -12.21 7.28 1.26
C LEU A 194 -13.30 8.35 1.42
N LEU A 195 -12.95 9.56 1.89
CA LEU A 195 -13.90 10.67 2.01
C LEU A 195 -14.49 11.06 0.64
N HIS A 196 -13.68 11.03 -0.42
CA HIS A 196 -14.11 11.31 -1.78
C HIS A 196 -14.88 10.14 -2.40
N ASP A 197 -14.37 8.91 -2.28
CA ASP A 197 -15.02 7.69 -2.78
C ASP A 197 -16.44 7.54 -2.23
N ASP A 198 -16.67 7.80 -0.93
CA ASP A 198 -18.01 7.70 -0.34
C ASP A 198 -19.02 8.67 -0.95
N VAL A 199 -18.58 9.83 -1.45
CA VAL A 199 -19.45 10.78 -2.16
C VAL A 199 -19.75 10.30 -3.57
N ILE A 200 -18.77 9.67 -4.23
CA ILE A 200 -18.89 9.19 -5.62
C ILE A 200 -19.76 7.92 -5.66
N ASP A 201 -19.56 6.99 -4.74
CA ASP A 201 -20.23 5.69 -4.69
C ASP A 201 -21.64 5.75 -4.05
N GLU A 202 -22.06 6.91 -3.53
CA GLU A 202 -23.32 7.12 -2.78
C GLU A 202 -23.55 6.08 -1.65
N SER A 203 -22.47 5.54 -1.08
CA SER A 203 -22.58 4.47 -0.07
C SER A 203 -23.10 5.01 1.26
N PRO A 204 -24.17 4.43 1.85
CA PRO A 204 -24.68 4.86 3.15
C PRO A 204 -23.77 4.44 4.32
N LEU A 205 -22.93 3.43 4.13
CA LEU A 205 -22.12 2.82 5.19
C LEU A 205 -20.65 2.64 4.80
N ARG A 206 -19.73 2.87 5.74
CA ARG A 206 -18.30 2.58 5.65
C ARG A 206 -17.82 1.92 6.94
N ARG A 207 -17.15 0.76 6.82
CA ARG A 207 -16.65 -0.05 7.96
C ARG A 207 -17.72 -0.32 9.04
N GLY A 208 -18.96 -0.60 8.62
CA GLY A 208 -20.08 -0.91 9.52
C GLY A 208 -20.69 0.30 10.24
N SER A 209 -20.44 1.52 9.76
CA SER A 209 -21.04 2.75 10.31
C SER A 209 -21.41 3.72 9.21
N ALA A 210 -22.14 4.79 9.53
CA ALA A 210 -22.49 5.83 8.56
C ALA A 210 -21.25 6.32 7.79
N SER A 211 -21.39 6.49 6.48
CA SER A 211 -20.36 7.13 5.66
C SER A 211 -20.27 8.63 5.98
N ALA A 212 -19.16 9.26 5.63
CA ALA A 212 -18.97 10.70 5.78
C ALA A 212 -20.07 11.56 5.12
N PRO A 213 -20.51 11.30 3.87
CA PRO A 213 -21.63 12.06 3.29
C PRO A 213 -22.94 11.84 4.06
N GLN A 214 -23.19 10.65 4.61
CA GLN A 214 -24.38 10.40 5.43
C GLN A 214 -24.34 11.16 6.76
N ALA A 215 -23.15 11.33 7.35
CA ALA A 215 -22.97 12.00 8.64
C ALA A 215 -22.88 13.53 8.51
N PHE A 216 -22.23 14.04 7.45
CA PHE A 216 -21.85 15.45 7.33
C PHE A 216 -22.32 16.12 6.02
N GLY A 217 -22.86 15.36 5.08
CA GLY A 217 -23.25 15.83 3.75
C GLY A 217 -22.09 15.87 2.74
N ASN A 218 -22.44 15.75 1.46
CA ASN A 218 -21.48 15.63 0.35
C ASN A 218 -20.46 16.78 0.30
N LYS A 219 -20.93 18.02 0.46
CA LYS A 219 -20.05 19.20 0.41
C LYS A 219 -18.95 19.13 1.46
N PHE A 220 -19.30 18.71 2.67
CA PHE A 220 -18.36 18.66 3.78
C PHE A 220 -17.37 17.50 3.62
N ALA A 221 -17.83 16.34 3.13
CA ALA A 221 -16.95 15.22 2.78
C ALA A 221 -15.91 15.59 1.71
N VAL A 222 -16.31 16.30 0.65
CA VAL A 222 -15.38 16.80 -0.38
C VAL A 222 -14.35 17.75 0.21
N LEU A 223 -14.79 18.74 1.01
CA LEU A 223 -13.91 19.72 1.64
C LEU A 223 -12.97 19.07 2.66
N GLY A 224 -13.46 18.11 3.44
CA GLY A 224 -12.67 17.32 4.37
C GLY A 224 -11.54 16.57 3.66
N GLY A 225 -11.86 15.86 2.58
CA GLY A 225 -10.85 15.17 1.77
C GLY A 225 -9.81 16.13 1.19
N ASN A 226 -10.24 17.29 0.68
CA ASN A 226 -9.32 18.32 0.16
C ASN A 226 -8.40 18.88 1.24
N PHE A 227 -8.93 19.12 2.45
CA PHE A 227 -8.13 19.59 3.58
C PHE A 227 -7.07 18.55 3.98
N VAL A 228 -7.45 17.27 4.09
CA VAL A 228 -6.49 16.19 4.41
C VAL A 228 -5.40 16.09 3.34
N LEU A 229 -5.75 16.18 2.05
CA LEU A 229 -4.75 16.21 0.96
C LEU A 229 -3.83 17.42 1.03
N GLY A 230 -4.35 18.60 1.38
CA GLY A 230 -3.53 19.80 1.59
C GLY A 230 -2.52 19.60 2.72
N ARG A 231 -2.96 19.05 3.86
CA ARG A 231 -2.08 18.72 5.00
C ARG A 231 -1.03 17.67 4.64
N ALA A 232 -1.44 16.62 3.92
CA ALA A 232 -0.53 15.58 3.45
C ALA A 232 0.53 16.14 2.49
N SER A 233 0.14 17.08 1.61
CA SER A 233 1.05 17.72 0.65
C SER A 233 2.09 18.60 1.34
N ALA A 234 1.67 19.40 2.34
CA ALA A 234 2.59 20.21 3.14
C ALA A 234 3.58 19.32 3.92
N ALA A 235 3.10 18.26 4.56
CA ALA A 235 3.94 17.29 5.26
C ALA A 235 4.91 16.57 4.30
N LEU A 236 4.45 16.22 3.09
CA LEU A 236 5.27 15.58 2.07
C LEU A 236 6.42 16.47 1.61
N ALA A 237 6.16 17.76 1.38
CA ALA A 237 7.21 18.71 1.00
C ALA A 237 8.33 18.79 2.06
N ARG A 238 7.98 18.72 3.35
CA ARG A 238 8.93 18.76 4.48
C ARG A 238 9.80 17.51 4.61
N LEU A 239 9.51 16.42 3.88
CA LEU A 239 10.42 15.26 3.83
C LEU A 239 11.75 15.58 3.14
N GLY A 240 11.79 16.61 2.28
CA GLY A 240 13.02 17.13 1.69
C GLY A 240 13.71 16.21 0.67
N ASP A 241 13.05 15.14 0.22
CA ASP A 241 13.58 14.18 -0.75
C ASP A 241 12.76 14.21 -2.07
N PRO A 242 13.33 14.74 -3.17
CA PRO A 242 12.58 14.96 -4.41
C PRO A 242 11.99 13.69 -5.03
N GLU A 243 12.69 12.55 -4.97
CA GLU A 243 12.17 11.28 -5.52
C GLU A 243 10.96 10.83 -4.70
N ALA A 244 11.04 10.86 -3.37
CA ALA A 244 9.92 10.49 -2.51
C ALA A 244 8.71 11.43 -2.71
N ILE A 245 8.95 12.74 -2.84
CA ILE A 245 7.90 13.75 -3.10
C ILE A 245 7.20 13.45 -4.43
N GLN A 246 7.95 13.24 -5.52
CA GLN A 246 7.39 12.97 -6.83
C GLN A 246 6.59 11.65 -6.85
N LEU A 247 7.11 10.60 -6.19
CA LEU A 247 6.44 9.31 -6.08
C LEU A 247 5.09 9.45 -5.37
N ILE A 248 5.03 10.09 -4.20
CA ILE A 248 3.78 10.20 -3.45
C ILE A 248 2.81 11.19 -4.11
N ALA A 249 3.28 12.32 -4.63
CA ALA A 249 2.42 13.27 -5.33
C ALA A 249 1.73 12.65 -6.55
N SER A 250 2.45 11.80 -7.30
CA SER A 250 1.88 11.07 -8.44
C SER A 250 0.89 9.96 -8.04
N VAL A 251 0.78 9.60 -6.75
CA VAL A 251 -0.30 8.70 -6.30
C VAL A 251 -1.65 9.42 -6.37
N THR A 252 -1.73 10.70 -6.01
CA THR A 252 -2.99 11.46 -6.08
C THR A 252 -3.53 11.49 -7.51
N ALA A 253 -2.65 11.71 -8.50
CA ALA A 253 -3.01 11.62 -9.92
C ALA A 253 -3.49 10.21 -10.29
N ASN A 254 -2.76 9.17 -9.90
CA ASN A 254 -3.19 7.79 -10.14
C ASN A 254 -4.57 7.48 -9.55
N LEU A 255 -4.88 7.94 -8.33
CA LEU A 255 -6.18 7.70 -7.70
C LEU A 255 -7.31 8.30 -8.52
N VAL A 256 -7.14 9.55 -8.99
CA VAL A 256 -8.13 10.23 -9.83
C VAL A 256 -8.25 9.58 -11.21
N GLU A 257 -7.14 9.25 -11.87
CA GLU A 257 -7.14 8.55 -13.17
C GLU A 257 -7.80 7.17 -13.05
N GLY A 258 -7.54 6.44 -11.96
CA GLY A 258 -8.19 5.17 -11.67
C GLY A 258 -9.70 5.29 -11.49
N GLU A 259 -10.16 6.40 -10.90
CA GLU A 259 -11.59 6.70 -10.77
C GLU A 259 -12.24 7.08 -12.11
N ILE A 260 -11.55 7.86 -12.94
CA ILE A 260 -12.04 8.19 -14.29
C ILE A 260 -12.14 6.93 -15.16
N LEU A 261 -11.15 6.04 -15.10
CA LEU A 261 -11.20 4.75 -15.79
C LEU A 261 -12.41 3.92 -15.33
N GLN A 262 -12.77 3.97 -14.04
CA GLN A 262 -13.98 3.33 -13.53
C GLN A 262 -15.26 3.90 -14.16
N MET A 263 -15.34 5.22 -14.34
CA MET A 263 -16.50 5.89 -14.93
C MET A 263 -16.65 5.61 -16.44
N GLN A 264 -15.54 5.64 -17.18
CA GLN A 264 -15.50 5.61 -18.66
C GLN A 264 -15.67 4.24 -19.30
N ASN A 265 -15.51 3.14 -18.55
CA ASN A 265 -15.80 1.80 -19.05
C ASN A 265 -17.32 1.57 -19.06
N VAL A 266 -18.02 2.12 -20.05
CA VAL A 266 -18.66 1.43 -21.18
C VAL A 266 -19.31 2.51 -22.03
N GLU A 267 -18.51 3.26 -22.80
CA GLU A 267 -19.07 3.84 -24.02
C GLU A 267 -18.90 2.78 -25.10
N PRO A 268 -20.00 2.25 -25.69
CA PRO A 268 -19.87 1.47 -26.90
C PRO A 268 -19.16 2.38 -27.89
N SER A 269 -18.08 1.90 -28.49
CA SER A 269 -17.48 2.59 -29.62
C SER A 269 -18.59 2.78 -30.65
N ASN A 270 -19.11 4.02 -30.76
CA ASN A 270 -20.08 4.39 -31.76
C ASN A 270 -19.40 4.23 -33.13
N GLY A 271 -19.67 3.11 -33.80
CA GLY A 271 -19.29 2.87 -35.19
C GLY A 271 -18.58 1.54 -35.42
N ASP A 272 -19.29 0.62 -36.10
CA ASP A 272 -18.75 -0.26 -37.14
C ASP A 272 -17.40 -0.96 -36.88
N GLN A 273 -17.26 -1.70 -35.78
CA GLN A 273 -16.20 -2.73 -35.69
C GLN A 273 -16.81 -4.13 -35.83
N LEU A 274 -17.31 -4.40 -37.04
CA LEU A 274 -17.53 -5.74 -37.56
C LEU A 274 -16.20 -6.52 -37.52
N GLY A 275 -16.00 -7.38 -36.51
CA GLY A 275 -14.92 -8.37 -36.49
C GLY A 275 -14.10 -8.51 -35.20
N VAL A 276 -14.39 -7.77 -34.14
CA VAL A 276 -13.68 -7.98 -32.85
C VAL A 276 -14.21 -9.26 -32.19
N SER A 277 -13.36 -10.28 -32.08
CA SER A 277 -13.69 -11.52 -31.35
C SER A 277 -14.01 -11.21 -29.89
N SER A 278 -15.02 -11.87 -29.31
CA SER A 278 -15.36 -11.82 -27.88
C SER A 278 -14.13 -11.99 -26.97
N SER A 279 -13.15 -12.80 -27.40
CA SER A 279 -11.88 -13.00 -26.68
C SER A 279 -10.99 -11.74 -26.59
N GLN A 280 -11.04 -10.85 -27.58
CA GLN A 280 -10.26 -9.61 -27.60
C GLN A 280 -10.90 -8.54 -26.72
N VAL A 281 -12.23 -8.49 -26.66
CA VAL A 281 -12.96 -7.57 -25.76
C VAL A 281 -12.71 -7.93 -24.29
N ALA A 282 -12.77 -9.22 -23.95
CA ALA A 282 -12.47 -9.69 -22.59
C ALA A 282 -11.02 -9.37 -22.16
N LYS A 283 -10.04 -9.51 -23.07
CA LYS A 283 -8.63 -9.12 -22.80
C LYS A 283 -8.45 -7.63 -22.54
N ASN A 284 -9.17 -6.79 -23.28
CA ASN A 284 -9.15 -5.34 -23.06
C ASN A 284 -9.76 -5.01 -21.69
N ALA A 285 -10.89 -5.63 -21.32
CA ALA A 285 -11.51 -5.45 -20.01
C ALA A 285 -10.58 -5.85 -18.86
N TRP A 286 -9.85 -6.97 -18.98
CA TRP A 286 -8.82 -7.36 -18.01
C TRP A 286 -7.69 -6.33 -17.86
N THR A 287 -7.23 -5.78 -18.98
CA THR A 287 -6.17 -4.77 -18.98
C THR A 287 -6.62 -3.53 -18.22
N VAL A 288 -7.84 -3.06 -18.49
CA VAL A 288 -8.39 -1.90 -17.81
C VAL A 288 -8.64 -2.19 -16.33
N TYR A 289 -9.18 -3.36 -15.98
CA TYR A 289 -9.35 -3.78 -14.60
C TYR A 289 -8.03 -3.79 -13.82
N LEU A 290 -6.97 -4.42 -14.35
CA LEU A 290 -5.67 -4.45 -13.68
C LEU A 290 -5.02 -3.07 -13.57
N GLN A 291 -5.21 -2.22 -14.60
CA GLN A 291 -4.73 -0.83 -14.58
C GLN A 291 -5.44 -0.01 -13.50
N LYS A 292 -6.78 -0.11 -13.42
CA LYS A 292 -7.59 0.49 -12.35
C LYS A 292 -7.15 0.00 -10.97
N THR A 293 -7.00 -1.31 -10.79
CA THR A 293 -6.56 -1.92 -9.54
C THR A 293 -5.18 -1.44 -9.12
N TYR A 294 -4.26 -1.29 -10.07
CA TYR A 294 -2.98 -0.65 -9.79
C TYR A 294 -3.17 0.81 -9.37
N MET A 295 -3.92 1.60 -10.12
CA MET A 295 -4.12 3.02 -9.88
C MET A 295 -4.79 3.32 -8.54
N LYS A 296 -5.98 2.76 -8.27
CA LYS A 296 -6.75 2.99 -7.03
C LYS A 296 -6.13 2.34 -5.78
N THR A 297 -5.50 1.16 -5.91
CA THR A 297 -5.09 0.37 -4.73
C THR A 297 -3.57 0.19 -4.65
N ALA A 298 -2.97 -0.43 -5.66
CA ALA A 298 -1.58 -0.90 -5.53
C ALA A 298 -0.54 0.21 -5.64
N SER A 299 -0.85 1.33 -6.29
CA SER A 299 0.12 2.39 -6.56
C SER A 299 0.55 3.13 -5.30
N LEU A 300 -0.38 3.36 -4.36
CA LEU A 300 -0.06 3.95 -3.05
C LEU A 300 0.87 3.03 -2.23
N MET A 301 0.64 1.71 -2.27
CA MET A 301 1.50 0.72 -1.60
C MET A 301 2.88 0.62 -2.26
N ALA A 302 2.93 0.52 -3.59
CA ALA A 302 4.17 0.41 -4.36
C ALA A 302 5.07 1.64 -4.20
N LYS A 303 4.50 2.83 -4.40
CA LYS A 303 5.23 4.09 -4.31
C LYS A 303 5.56 4.43 -2.85
N GLY A 304 4.68 4.13 -1.90
CA GLY A 304 4.95 4.25 -0.46
C GLY A 304 6.12 3.38 0.02
N ALA A 305 6.13 2.10 -0.34
CA ALA A 305 7.24 1.19 -0.02
C ALA A 305 8.56 1.66 -0.64
N ARG A 306 8.55 2.06 -1.92
CA ARG A 306 9.73 2.63 -2.59
C ARG A 306 10.24 3.89 -1.89
N SER A 307 9.35 4.83 -1.57
CA SER A 307 9.71 6.06 -0.87
C SER A 307 10.33 5.79 0.51
N ALA A 308 9.90 4.75 1.22
CA ALA A 308 10.51 4.35 2.50
C ALA A 308 12.00 3.99 2.33
N VAL A 309 12.32 3.24 1.28
CA VAL A 309 13.69 2.81 0.95
C VAL A 309 14.55 3.98 0.45
N VAL A 310 13.96 4.90 -0.34
CA VAL A 310 14.60 6.15 -0.76
C VAL A 310 14.99 7.01 0.45
N LEU A 311 14.06 7.21 1.39
CA LEU A 311 14.31 7.96 2.62
C LEU A 311 15.37 7.30 3.51
N GLY A 312 15.52 5.98 3.41
CA GLY A 312 16.61 5.20 4.02
C GLY A 312 17.98 5.36 3.34
N GLY A 313 18.11 6.25 2.35
CA GLY A 313 19.38 6.59 1.71
C GLY A 313 19.80 5.64 0.58
N CYS A 314 18.85 4.91 -0.01
CA CYS A 314 19.14 4.14 -1.22
C CYS A 314 19.19 5.04 -2.45
N ALA A 315 20.30 5.02 -3.16
CA ALA A 315 20.56 5.84 -4.34
C ALA A 315 20.14 5.16 -5.66
N ASP A 316 20.24 5.87 -6.78
CA ASP A 316 19.95 5.30 -8.10
C ASP A 316 20.81 4.09 -8.46
N GLY A 317 20.18 3.11 -9.09
CA GLY A 317 20.79 1.82 -9.44
C GLY A 317 20.82 0.80 -8.30
N GLU A 318 20.39 1.15 -7.08
CA GLU A 318 20.29 0.21 -5.97
C GLU A 318 18.99 -0.60 -6.04
N ILE A 319 19.13 -1.92 -6.12
CA ILE A 319 18.02 -2.87 -6.38
C ILE A 319 16.89 -2.79 -5.34
N TYR A 320 17.20 -2.36 -4.11
CA TYR A 320 16.25 -2.31 -2.99
C TYR A 320 15.03 -1.41 -3.28
N LYS A 321 15.20 -0.34 -4.08
CA LYS A 321 14.09 0.53 -4.51
C LYS A 321 13.10 -0.24 -5.39
N GLU A 322 13.62 -1.04 -6.32
CA GLU A 322 12.81 -1.84 -7.24
C GLU A 322 12.14 -3.02 -6.52
N VAL A 323 12.84 -3.64 -5.56
CA VAL A 323 12.26 -4.68 -4.70
C VAL A 323 11.05 -4.15 -3.94
N ALA A 324 11.18 -2.98 -3.30
CA ALA A 324 10.09 -2.38 -2.53
C ALA A 324 8.91 -2.00 -3.42
N TYR A 325 9.17 -1.40 -4.57
CA TYR A 325 8.13 -1.06 -5.54
C TYR A 325 7.41 -2.31 -6.05
N ALA A 326 8.15 -3.33 -6.49
CA ALA A 326 7.59 -4.57 -7.03
C ALA A 326 6.79 -5.33 -5.96
N TYR A 327 7.30 -5.40 -4.73
CA TYR A 327 6.57 -5.99 -3.61
C TYR A 327 5.24 -5.27 -3.38
N GLY A 328 5.27 -3.94 -3.18
CA GLY A 328 4.07 -3.17 -2.87
C GLY A 328 3.04 -3.21 -4.00
N ARG A 329 3.49 -3.21 -5.27
CA ARG A 329 2.63 -3.36 -6.45
C ARG A 329 1.94 -4.72 -6.46
N ASN A 330 2.70 -5.80 -6.33
CA ASN A 330 2.14 -7.15 -6.40
C ASN A 330 1.25 -7.45 -5.18
N LEU A 331 1.65 -7.03 -3.97
CA LEU A 331 0.83 -7.18 -2.77
C LEU A 331 -0.49 -6.40 -2.88
N GLY A 332 -0.45 -5.16 -3.37
CA GLY A 332 -1.65 -4.33 -3.54
C GLY A 332 -2.64 -4.89 -4.56
N ILE A 333 -2.15 -5.48 -5.67
CA ILE A 333 -3.00 -6.16 -6.65
C ILE A 333 -3.61 -7.43 -6.03
N ALA A 334 -2.80 -8.25 -5.35
CA ALA A 334 -3.29 -9.44 -4.66
C ALA A 334 -4.35 -9.10 -3.60
N PHE A 335 -4.14 -8.00 -2.85
CA PHE A 335 -5.07 -7.53 -1.83
C PHE A 335 -6.44 -7.19 -2.43
N GLN A 336 -6.46 -6.49 -3.56
CA GLN A 336 -7.71 -6.15 -4.24
C GLN A 336 -8.40 -7.40 -4.79
N LEU A 337 -7.67 -8.30 -5.46
CA LEU A 337 -8.23 -9.55 -5.99
C LEU A 337 -8.86 -10.40 -4.88
N VAL A 338 -8.26 -10.42 -3.68
CA VAL A 338 -8.86 -11.11 -2.52
C VAL A 338 -10.10 -10.38 -2.01
N ASP A 339 -10.12 -9.04 -1.96
CA ASP A 339 -11.34 -8.30 -1.61
C ASP A 339 -12.48 -8.61 -2.61
N ASP A 340 -12.17 -8.63 -3.91
CA ASP A 340 -13.13 -8.98 -4.95
C ASP A 340 -13.63 -10.42 -4.79
N VAL A 341 -12.80 -11.40 -4.42
CA VAL A 341 -13.25 -12.78 -4.11
C VAL A 341 -14.21 -12.80 -2.91
N LEU A 342 -13.87 -12.08 -1.84
CA LEU A 342 -14.66 -12.06 -0.60
C LEU A 342 -16.04 -11.42 -0.81
N ASP A 343 -16.19 -10.45 -1.73
CA ASP A 343 -17.49 -9.85 -2.06
C ASP A 343 -18.49 -10.88 -2.62
N TYR A 344 -18.00 -11.91 -3.33
CA TYR A 344 -18.84 -12.99 -3.86
C TYR A 344 -19.05 -14.12 -2.83
N GLU A 345 -18.06 -14.44 -2.00
CA GLU A 345 -18.16 -15.51 -0.99
C GLU A 345 -19.02 -15.13 0.22
N ALA A 346 -19.05 -13.84 0.62
CA ALA A 346 -19.87 -13.37 1.74
C ALA A 346 -21.38 -13.63 1.54
N VAL A 347 -21.80 -13.89 0.30
CA VAL A 347 -23.18 -14.26 -0.08
C VAL A 347 -23.52 -15.70 0.30
N GLU A 348 -22.55 -16.63 0.30
CA GLU A 348 -22.80 -18.06 0.48
C GLU A 348 -23.00 -18.44 1.95
N ASP A 349 -22.26 -17.82 2.87
CA ASP A 349 -22.29 -18.14 4.30
C ASP A 349 -23.33 -17.35 5.11
N THR A 350 -23.88 -16.25 4.56
CA THR A 350 -24.92 -15.45 5.23
C THR A 350 -26.12 -15.23 4.32
N LEU A 351 -27.15 -16.06 4.54
CA LEU A 351 -28.51 -16.04 3.96
C LEU A 351 -29.31 -14.73 4.23
N GLY A 352 -28.69 -13.56 4.06
CA GLY A 352 -29.35 -12.28 4.34
C GLY A 352 -28.49 -11.01 4.23
N LYS A 353 -27.20 -11.08 3.92
CA LYS A 353 -26.43 -9.88 3.54
C LYS A 353 -26.43 -9.70 2.02
N PRO A 354 -26.57 -8.48 1.49
CA PRO A 354 -26.43 -8.23 0.07
C PRO A 354 -24.93 -8.28 -0.29
N GLY A 355 -24.31 -9.45 -0.32
CA GLY A 355 -23.01 -9.59 -0.98
C GLY A 355 -23.17 -9.44 -2.50
N GLY A 356 -22.08 -9.19 -3.22
CA GLY A 356 -22.14 -8.71 -4.61
C GLY A 356 -22.46 -7.22 -4.68
N ALA A 357 -21.87 -6.42 -3.78
CA ALA A 357 -22.01 -4.96 -3.77
C ALA A 357 -21.37 -4.36 -5.03
N ASP A 358 -20.27 -4.95 -5.50
CA ASP A 358 -19.59 -4.51 -6.72
C ASP A 358 -20.52 -4.57 -7.94
N LEU A 359 -21.28 -5.65 -8.09
CA LEU A 359 -22.25 -5.80 -9.17
C LEU A 359 -23.39 -4.78 -9.07
N GLN A 360 -23.82 -4.43 -7.85
CA GLN A 360 -24.85 -3.39 -7.63
C GLN A 360 -24.35 -2.00 -7.98
N LEU A 361 -23.04 -1.76 -7.81
CA LEU A 361 -22.35 -0.55 -8.23
C LEU A 361 -22.01 -0.56 -9.73
N GLY A 362 -22.42 -1.59 -10.48
CA GLY A 362 -22.18 -1.71 -11.90
C GLY A 362 -20.74 -2.12 -12.26
N LEU A 363 -19.98 -2.65 -11.31
CA LEU A 363 -18.56 -2.95 -11.46
C LEU A 363 -18.35 -4.42 -11.85
N ALA A 364 -17.65 -4.64 -12.97
CA ALA A 364 -17.17 -5.97 -13.36
C ALA A 364 -15.78 -6.23 -12.78
N THR A 365 -15.71 -7.02 -11.71
CA THR A 365 -14.47 -7.40 -11.02
C THR A 365 -13.94 -8.77 -11.48
N GLY A 366 -12.79 -9.20 -10.96
CA GLY A 366 -12.10 -10.42 -11.39
C GLY A 366 -13.01 -11.65 -11.59
N PRO A 367 -13.89 -12.00 -10.63
CA PRO A 367 -14.78 -13.15 -10.79
C PRO A 367 -15.74 -13.02 -11.97
N ALA A 368 -16.31 -11.83 -12.20
CA ALA A 368 -17.20 -11.57 -13.34
C ALA A 368 -16.46 -11.60 -14.68
N LEU A 369 -15.23 -11.07 -14.72
CA LEU A 369 -14.39 -11.09 -15.93
C LEU A 369 -13.98 -12.50 -16.33
N TYR A 370 -13.60 -13.35 -15.38
CA TYR A 370 -13.34 -14.76 -15.69
C TYR A 370 -14.61 -15.52 -16.07
N ALA A 371 -15.74 -15.23 -15.41
CA ALA A 371 -17.01 -15.83 -15.80
C ALA A 371 -17.41 -15.46 -17.24
N TRP A 372 -17.08 -14.26 -17.71
CA TRP A 372 -17.33 -13.84 -19.09
C TRP A 372 -16.55 -14.66 -20.12
N GLU A 373 -15.35 -15.13 -19.79
CA GLU A 373 -14.58 -16.00 -20.68
C GLU A 373 -15.26 -17.36 -20.91
N GLU A 374 -16.02 -17.84 -19.93
CA GLU A 374 -16.73 -19.13 -19.95
C GLU A 374 -18.18 -18.99 -20.41
N HIS A 375 -18.79 -17.83 -20.12
CA HIS A 375 -20.19 -17.49 -20.39
C HIS A 375 -20.28 -16.16 -21.14
N PRO A 376 -20.24 -16.18 -22.49
CA PRO A 376 -20.30 -14.97 -23.32
C PRO A 376 -21.53 -14.09 -23.08
N GLU A 377 -22.63 -14.66 -22.57
CA GLU A 377 -23.84 -13.95 -22.16
C GLU A 377 -23.61 -12.94 -21.03
N MET A 378 -22.48 -13.01 -20.31
CA MET A 378 -22.06 -12.01 -19.33
C MET A 378 -21.72 -10.65 -19.97
N GLY A 379 -21.22 -10.65 -21.21
CA GLY A 379 -20.74 -9.43 -21.89
C GLY A 379 -21.80 -8.33 -21.97
N PRO A 380 -23.00 -8.60 -22.49
CA PRO A 380 -24.09 -7.63 -22.52
C PRO A 380 -24.53 -7.13 -21.13
N LEU A 381 -24.30 -7.89 -20.05
CA LEU A 381 -24.59 -7.46 -18.67
C LEU A 381 -23.55 -6.45 -18.20
N ILE A 382 -22.27 -6.74 -18.43
CA ILE A 382 -21.14 -5.85 -18.13
C ILE A 382 -21.29 -4.55 -18.91
N GLU A 383 -21.62 -4.63 -20.20
CA GLU A 383 -21.76 -3.46 -21.08
C GLU A 383 -22.79 -2.45 -20.55
N ARG A 384 -23.91 -2.94 -20.03
CA ARG A 384 -24.94 -2.07 -19.42
C ARG A 384 -24.76 -1.88 -17.93
N LYS A 385 -23.58 -2.20 -17.37
CA LYS A 385 -23.27 -2.02 -15.94
C LYS A 385 -24.31 -2.65 -15.00
N PHE A 386 -24.83 -3.82 -15.38
CA PHE A 386 -25.83 -4.56 -14.61
C PHE A 386 -27.09 -3.75 -14.20
N CYS A 387 -27.46 -2.73 -14.97
CA CYS A 387 -28.48 -1.76 -14.55
C CYS A 387 -29.94 -2.25 -14.74
N GLN A 388 -30.17 -3.35 -15.47
CA GLN A 388 -31.52 -3.86 -15.70
C GLN A 388 -31.96 -4.80 -14.57
N LYS A 389 -33.28 -4.87 -14.35
CA LYS A 389 -33.88 -5.75 -13.34
C LYS A 389 -33.53 -7.21 -13.62
N GLY A 390 -32.87 -7.87 -12.68
CA GLY A 390 -32.45 -9.28 -12.81
C GLY A 390 -31.01 -9.47 -13.28
N ASP A 391 -30.31 -8.40 -13.71
CA ASP A 391 -28.94 -8.50 -14.21
C ASP A 391 -27.97 -8.97 -13.14
N VAL A 392 -28.07 -8.41 -11.93
CA VAL A 392 -27.21 -8.77 -10.81
C VAL A 392 -27.41 -10.24 -10.43
N GLU A 393 -28.66 -10.72 -10.36
CA GLU A 393 -28.98 -12.11 -10.06
C GLU A 393 -28.47 -13.06 -11.16
N LEU A 394 -28.62 -12.67 -12.43
CA LEU A 394 -28.12 -13.45 -13.55
C LEU A 394 -26.59 -13.51 -13.54
N ALA A 395 -25.91 -12.37 -13.40
CA ALA A 395 -24.46 -12.29 -13.32
C ALA A 395 -23.91 -13.15 -12.16
N ARG A 396 -24.53 -13.09 -10.98
CA ARG A 396 -24.16 -13.96 -9.85
C ARG A 396 -24.32 -15.44 -10.18
N ASN A 397 -25.41 -15.81 -10.85
CA ASN A 397 -25.63 -17.20 -11.26
C ASN A 397 -24.61 -17.67 -12.30
N LEU A 398 -24.19 -16.79 -13.22
CA LEU A 398 -23.11 -17.08 -14.19
C LEU A 398 -21.77 -17.26 -13.48
N VAL A 399 -21.42 -16.37 -12.55
CA VAL A 399 -20.19 -16.51 -11.76
C VAL A 399 -20.19 -17.84 -10.98
N ARG A 400 -21.31 -18.21 -10.33
CA ARG A 400 -21.43 -19.48 -9.60
C ARG A 400 -21.30 -20.72 -10.50
N LYS A 401 -21.73 -20.63 -11.76
CA LYS A 401 -21.62 -21.73 -12.74
C LYS A 401 -20.25 -21.81 -13.41
N SER A 402 -19.40 -20.80 -13.19
CA SER A 402 -18.06 -20.68 -13.76
C SER A 402 -16.97 -21.02 -12.75
N ALA A 403 -15.72 -21.12 -13.22
CA ALA A 403 -14.54 -21.14 -12.37
C ALA A 403 -14.06 -19.73 -11.94
N GLY A 404 -14.86 -18.68 -12.11
CA GLY A 404 -14.43 -17.28 -11.98
C GLY A 404 -13.88 -16.88 -10.61
N VAL A 405 -14.50 -17.34 -9.52
CA VAL A 405 -14.01 -17.10 -8.15
C VAL A 405 -12.67 -17.80 -7.91
N GLU A 406 -12.57 -19.08 -8.27
CA GLU A 406 -11.34 -19.87 -8.07
C GLU A 406 -10.19 -19.31 -8.91
N ARG A 407 -10.42 -18.99 -10.19
CA ARG A 407 -9.40 -18.38 -11.05
C ARG A 407 -8.94 -17.02 -10.56
N THR A 408 -9.83 -16.22 -9.95
CA THR A 408 -9.45 -14.95 -9.31
C THR A 408 -8.58 -15.19 -8.08
N ARG A 409 -8.89 -16.21 -7.27
CA ARG A 409 -8.08 -16.62 -6.12
C ARG A 409 -6.69 -17.10 -6.57
N GLU A 410 -6.60 -17.92 -7.61
CA GLU A 410 -5.33 -18.34 -8.21
C GLU A 410 -4.50 -17.15 -8.70
N LEU A 411 -5.13 -16.18 -9.36
CA LEU A 411 -4.46 -14.96 -9.80
C LEU A 411 -3.92 -14.14 -8.61
N ALA A 412 -4.70 -14.02 -7.53
CA ALA A 412 -4.27 -13.35 -6.31
C ALA A 412 -3.04 -14.05 -5.69
N ILE A 413 -3.05 -15.38 -5.62
CA ILE A 413 -1.92 -16.20 -5.15
C ILE A 413 -0.70 -15.98 -6.03
N ALA A 414 -0.85 -15.91 -7.35
CA ALA A 414 0.26 -15.65 -8.26
C ALA A 414 0.90 -14.28 -8.02
N TYR A 415 0.10 -13.22 -7.82
CA TYR A 415 0.61 -11.90 -7.45
C TYR A 415 1.30 -11.91 -6.08
N ALA A 416 0.70 -12.54 -5.06
CA ALA A 416 1.33 -12.66 -3.74
C ALA A 416 2.65 -13.45 -3.79
N THR A 417 2.74 -14.50 -4.61
CA THR A 417 3.97 -15.26 -4.82
C THR A 417 5.06 -14.36 -5.41
N ARG A 418 4.74 -13.60 -6.46
CA ARG A 418 5.66 -12.61 -7.04
C ARG A 418 6.11 -11.55 -6.03
N ALA A 419 5.22 -11.11 -5.13
CA ALA A 419 5.59 -10.20 -4.06
C ALA A 419 6.62 -10.85 -3.12
N ARG A 420 6.41 -12.11 -2.71
CA ARG A 420 7.35 -12.84 -1.87
C ARG A 420 8.70 -13.05 -2.54
N ASP A 421 8.72 -13.44 -3.81
CA ASP A 421 9.94 -13.81 -4.52
C ASP A 421 10.92 -12.63 -4.60
N VAL A 422 10.43 -11.40 -4.81
CA VAL A 422 11.33 -10.23 -4.87
C VAL A 422 12.00 -9.92 -3.53
N LEU A 423 11.45 -10.37 -2.39
CA LEU A 423 12.07 -10.16 -1.07
C LEU A 423 13.37 -10.94 -0.88
N GLN A 424 13.63 -11.98 -1.67
CA GLN A 424 14.87 -12.76 -1.61
C GLN A 424 16.12 -11.91 -1.89
N ALA A 425 15.95 -10.76 -2.55
CA ALA A 425 17.02 -9.80 -2.77
C ALA A 425 17.36 -8.95 -1.52
N LEU A 426 16.53 -8.99 -0.47
CA LEU A 426 16.81 -8.33 0.81
C LEU A 426 17.58 -9.26 1.76
N PRO A 427 18.49 -8.74 2.60
CA PRO A 427 19.13 -9.53 3.63
C PRO A 427 18.11 -10.15 4.61
N GLU A 428 18.43 -11.35 5.11
CA GLU A 428 17.61 -12.02 6.13
C GLU A 428 17.49 -11.13 7.38
N SER A 429 16.24 -10.93 7.83
CA SER A 429 15.90 -10.13 9.00
C SER A 429 14.46 -10.41 9.45
N ASP A 430 14.13 -10.09 10.69
CA ASP A 430 12.76 -10.20 11.20
C ASP A 430 11.79 -9.35 10.36
N ALA A 431 12.21 -8.18 9.90
CA ALA A 431 11.41 -7.31 9.04
C ALA A 431 11.12 -7.94 7.68
N ARG A 432 12.11 -8.59 7.04
CA ARG A 432 11.89 -9.37 5.80
C ARG A 432 10.91 -10.52 6.07
N ALA A 433 11.10 -11.28 7.14
CA ALA A 433 10.20 -12.35 7.51
C ALA A 433 8.77 -11.84 7.81
N GLY A 434 8.64 -10.64 8.38
CA GLY A 434 7.39 -9.92 8.57
C GLY A 434 6.70 -9.57 7.26
N LEU A 435 7.43 -9.10 6.24
CA LEU A 435 6.88 -8.87 4.89
C LEU A 435 6.38 -10.18 4.26
N GLU A 436 7.14 -11.28 4.39
CA GLU A 436 6.69 -12.59 3.92
C GLU A 436 5.40 -13.06 4.63
N ALA A 437 5.31 -12.87 5.95
CA ALA A 437 4.12 -13.17 6.75
C ALA A 437 2.93 -12.27 6.38
N LEU A 438 3.19 -11.00 6.05
CA LEU A 438 2.16 -10.08 5.59
C LEU A 438 1.53 -10.55 4.28
N THR A 439 2.35 -11.05 3.37
CA THR A 439 1.90 -11.65 2.10
C THR A 439 0.99 -12.86 2.35
N ASP A 440 1.35 -13.75 3.28
CA ASP A 440 0.50 -14.88 3.67
C ASP A 440 -0.84 -14.42 4.25
N ARG A 441 -0.82 -13.39 5.09
CA ARG A 441 -2.03 -12.85 5.73
C ARG A 441 -3.01 -12.27 4.72
N VAL A 442 -2.52 -11.60 3.66
CA VAL A 442 -3.39 -11.06 2.61
C VAL A 442 -4.16 -12.17 1.90
N ILE A 443 -3.51 -13.29 1.57
CA ILE A 443 -4.15 -14.42 0.88
C ILE A 443 -5.08 -15.22 1.80
N LYS A 444 -4.71 -15.39 3.07
CA LYS A 444 -5.50 -16.17 4.04
C LYS A 444 -6.64 -15.38 4.69
N ARG A 445 -6.85 -14.11 4.28
CA ARG A 445 -7.89 -13.26 4.83
C ARG A 445 -9.26 -13.89 4.56
N LYS A 446 -10.05 -14.06 5.61
CA LYS A 446 -11.47 -14.39 5.54
C LYS A 446 -12.30 -13.14 5.85
N SER A 447 -13.55 -13.12 5.39
CA SER A 447 -14.47 -11.99 5.59
C SER A 447 -14.74 -11.68 7.06
#